data_AF-A0ABD6IXQ6-F1
#
_entry.id   AF-A0ABD6IXQ6-F1
#
_cell.length_a   1.000
_cell.length_b   1.000
_cell.length_c   1.000
_cell.angle_alpha   90.00
_cell.angle_beta   90.00
_cell.angle_gamma   90.00
#
_symmetry.space_group_name_H-M   'P 1'
#
loop_
_entity.id
_entity.type
_entity.pdbx_description
1 polymer ?
#
loop_
_entity_poly.entity_id
_entity_poly.type
_entity_poly.pdbx_seq_one_letter_code
_entity_poly.pdbx_strand_id
1 'polypeptide(L)' 'RRLEFLAGRFTVKEAFSKALGTGLGKSVSFQDINCYNDALGKPCIDYPGFYTHVSITHTENYAMSQV' A
#
# COMPACT_ATOMS: atom_id res chain seq x y z
N ARG A 1 8.37 -6.95 13.67
CA ARG A 1 8.98 -6.10 12.61
C ARG A 1 8.98 -6.66 11.19
N ARG A 2 9.61 -7.80 10.85
CA ARG A 2 9.56 -8.31 9.44
C ARG A 2 8.13 -8.60 8.96
N LEU A 3 7.33 -9.25 9.81
CA LEU A 3 5.92 -9.53 9.53
C LEU A 3 5.06 -8.26 9.48
N GLU A 4 5.23 -7.33 10.42
CA GLU A 4 4.54 -6.02 10.40
C GLU A 4 4.81 -5.26 9.10
N PHE A 5 6.08 -5.22 8.66
CA PHE A 5 6.45 -4.56 7.40
C PHE A 5 5.75 -5.22 6.20
N LEU A 6 5.77 -6.56 6.13
CA LEU A 6 5.11 -7.29 5.07
C LEU A 6 3.59 -7.09 5.10
N ALA A 7 2.97 -7.17 6.28
CA ALA A 7 1.54 -6.96 6.47
C ALA A 7 1.11 -5.54 6.06
N GLY A 8 1.86 -4.52 6.47
CA GLY A 8 1.59 -3.13 6.08
C GLY A 8 1.74 -2.89 4.58
N ARG A 9 2.70 -3.54 3.91
CA ARG A 9 2.83 -3.46 2.44
C ARG A 9 1.74 -4.23 1.72
N PHE A 10 1.30 -5.35 2.27
CA PHE A 10 0.19 -6.10 1.71
C PHE A 10 -1.10 -5.27 1.75
N THR A 11 -1.43 -4.70 2.90
CA THR A 11 -2.67 -3.92 3.07
C THR A 11 -2.71 -2.70 2.15
N VAL A 12 -1.58 -1.97 2.01
CA VAL A 12 -1.51 -0.80 1.12
C VAL A 12 -1.75 -1.17 -0.33
N LYS A 13 -1.12 -2.25 -0.80
CA LYS A 13 -1.25 -2.70 -2.19
C LYS A 13 -2.66 -3.18 -2.51
N GLU A 14 -3.27 -3.90 -1.56
CA GLU A 14 -4.66 -4.32 -1.63
C GLU A 14 -5.61 -3.11 -1.67
N ALA A 15 -5.45 -2.15 -0.76
CA ALA A 15 -6.26 -0.93 -0.69
C ALA A 15 -6.13 -0.09 -1.98
N PHE A 16 -4.91 0.12 -2.48
CA PHE A 16 -4.68 0.84 -3.73
C PHE A 16 -5.34 0.16 -4.94
N SER A 17 -5.24 -1.17 -5.04
CA SER A 17 -5.89 -1.91 -6.13
C SER A 17 -7.42 -1.76 -6.13
N LYS A 18 -8.01 -1.60 -4.95
CA LYS A 18 -9.45 -1.36 -4.78
C LYS A 18 -9.81 0.08 -5.12
N ALA A 19 -9.00 1.05 -4.74
CA ALA A 19 -9.16 2.44 -5.14
C ALA A 19 -9.09 2.62 -6.67
N LEU A 20 -8.22 1.86 -7.35
CA LEU A 20 -8.18 1.78 -8.82
C LEU A 20 -9.40 1.09 -9.45
N GLY A 21 -10.22 0.38 -8.67
CA GLY A 21 -11.41 -0.33 -9.16
C GLY A 21 -11.12 -1.66 -9.89
N THR A 22 -9.86 -2.08 -9.98
CA THR A 22 -9.48 -3.33 -10.67
C THR A 22 -9.43 -4.54 -9.73
N GLY A 23 -9.11 -4.30 -8.46
CA GLY A 23 -8.65 -5.34 -7.53
C GLY A 23 -7.25 -5.87 -7.89
N LEU A 24 -6.65 -6.67 -7.01
CA LEU A 24 -5.35 -7.28 -7.26
C LEU A 24 -5.43 -8.47 -8.23
N GLY A 25 -4.42 -8.58 -9.09
CA GLY A 25 -4.21 -9.73 -9.98
C GLY A 25 -5.03 -9.72 -11.28
N LYS A 26 -6.07 -8.90 -11.40
CA LYS A 26 -6.82 -8.75 -12.67
C LYS A 26 -6.13 -7.82 -13.67
N SER A 27 -5.53 -6.74 -13.18
CA SER A 27 -4.94 -5.69 -14.03
C SER A 27 -3.69 -5.06 -13.43
N VAL A 28 -3.53 -5.16 -12.11
CA VAL A 28 -2.37 -4.66 -11.37
C VAL A 28 -1.91 -5.77 -10.42
N SER A 29 -0.65 -6.15 -10.53
CA SER A 29 -0.01 -7.12 -9.63
C SER A 29 0.59 -6.42 -8.41
N PHE A 30 0.94 -7.20 -7.39
CA PHE A 30 1.69 -6.67 -6.24
C PHE A 30 3.04 -6.05 -6.65
N GLN A 31 3.67 -6.54 -7.72
CA GLN A 31 4.99 -6.08 -8.14
C GLN A 31 4.92 -4.74 -8.87
N ASP A 32 3.77 -4.42 -9.47
CA ASP A 32 3.55 -3.17 -10.20
C ASP A 32 3.33 -1.97 -9.25
N ILE A 33 2.93 -2.23 -8.01
CA ILE A 33 2.69 -1.19 -7.00
C ILE A 33 3.95 -1.02 -6.15
N ASN A 34 4.69 0.06 -6.39
CA ASN A 34 5.82 0.43 -5.55
C ASN A 34 5.37 1.29 -4.36
N CYS A 35 5.48 0.74 -3.15
CA CYS A 35 5.23 1.49 -1.91
C CYS A 35 6.55 1.67 -1.15
N TYR A 36 6.94 2.93 -1.00
CA TYR A 36 8.16 3.35 -0.32
C TYR A 36 7.83 4.29 0.82
N ASN A 37 8.81 4.57 1.68
CA ASN A 37 8.72 5.63 2.67
C ASN A 37 9.60 6.79 2.20
N ASP A 38 9.12 8.01 2.35
CA ASP A 38 9.96 9.20 2.12
C ASP A 38 11.03 9.37 3.23
N ALA A 39 11.81 10.45 3.14
CA ALA A 39 12.87 10.75 4.10
C ALA A 39 12.36 10.94 5.55
N LEU A 40 11.08 11.25 5.75
CA LEU A 40 10.45 11.42 7.06
C LEU A 40 9.68 10.16 7.50
N GLY A 41 9.70 9.10 6.71
CA GLY A 41 9.01 7.84 7.00
C GLY A 41 7.54 7.81 6.56
N LYS A 42 7.02 8.84 5.88
CA LYS A 42 5.64 8.82 5.36
C LYS A 42 5.53 7.82 4.21
N PRO A 43 4.51 6.93 4.21
CA PRO A 43 4.31 5.98 3.11
C PRO A 43 3.81 6.70 1.86
N CYS A 44 4.35 6.32 0.70
CA CYS A 44 4.04 6.87 -0.61
C CYS A 44 3.83 5.75 -1.64
N ILE A 45 3.04 6.04 -2.69
CA ILE A 45 2.88 5.20 -3.89
C ILE A 45 3.02 6.11 -5.11
N ASP A 46 3.95 5.74 -6.00
CA ASP A 46 4.08 6.38 -7.31
C ASP A 46 3.27 5.58 -8.33
N TYR A 47 2.28 6.21 -8.94
CA TYR A 47 1.48 5.58 -10.00
C TYR A 47 1.10 6.62 -11.07
N PRO A 48 1.39 6.39 -12.37
CA PRO A 48 1.18 7.38 -13.41
C PRO A 48 -0.26 7.88 -13.48
N GLY A 49 -0.43 9.21 -13.53
CA GLY A 49 -1.74 9.84 -13.67
C GLY A 49 -2.55 10.00 -12.39
N PHE A 50 -2.02 9.56 -11.24
CA PHE A 50 -2.70 9.69 -9.95
C PHE A 50 -1.80 10.34 -8.91
N TYR A 51 -2.40 11.18 -8.07
CA TYR A 51 -1.78 11.64 -6.83
C TYR A 51 -2.37 10.84 -5.67
N THR A 52 -1.54 10.03 -5.02
CA THR A 52 -1.99 9.01 -4.07
C THR A 52 -1.72 9.46 -2.63
N HIS A 53 -2.73 9.41 -1.78
CA HIS A 53 -2.58 9.62 -0.34
C HIS A 53 -2.56 8.26 0.35
N VAL A 54 -1.59 8.02 1.24
CA VAL A 54 -1.48 6.72 1.94
C VAL A 54 -1.34 6.96 3.43
N SER A 55 -2.04 6.14 4.21
CA SER A 55 -1.79 6.01 5.65
C SER A 55 -1.81 4.54 6.05
N ILE A 56 -0.86 4.15 6.89
CA ILE A 56 -0.69 2.78 7.40
C ILE A 56 -0.72 2.84 8.91
N THR A 57 -1.48 1.93 9.52
CA THR A 57 -1.47 1.71 10.96
C THR A 57 -1.35 0.22 11.25
N HIS A 58 -0.74 -0.12 12.38
CA HIS A 58 -0.67 -1.50 12.85
C HIS A 58 -0.75 -1.56 14.37
N THR A 59 -1.31 -2.66 14.84
CA THR A 59 -1.24 -3.11 16.23
C THR A 59 -0.45 -4.42 16.26
N GLU A 60 -0.35 -5.06 17.42
CA GLU A 60 0.32 -6.36 17.55
C GLU A 60 -0.24 -7.42 16.59
N ASN A 61 -1.57 -7.42 16.38
CA ASN A 61 -2.28 -8.48 15.65
C ASN A 61 -2.90 -8.03 14.32
N TYR A 62 -2.90 -6.73 14.01
CA TYR A 62 -3.57 -6.20 12.82
C TYR A 62 -2.69 -5.17 12.10
N ALA A 63 -2.81 -5.15 10.77
CA ALA A 63 -2.34 -4.05 9.94
C ALA A 63 -3.52 -3.55 9.11
N MET A 64 -3.61 -2.23 8.94
CA MET A 64 -4.63 -1.58 8.13
C MET A 64 -4.01 -0.44 7.35
N SER A 65 -4.61 -0.11 6.22
CA SER A 65 -4.21 1.03 5.41
C SER A 65 -5.40 1.65 4.70
N GLN A 66 -5.30 2.94 4.45
CA GLN A 66 -6.20 3.68 3.57
C GLN A 66 -5.39 4.28 2.42
N VAL A 67 -6.02 4.32 1.24
CA VAL A 67 -5.49 4.88 0.00
C VAL A 67 -6.59 5.68 -0.68
#